data_AF-W7FNW5-F1
#
_entry.id   AF-W7FNW5-F1
#
_cell.length_a   1.000
_cell.length_b   1.000
_cell.length_c   1.000
_cell.angle_alpha   90.00
_cell.angle_beta   90.00
_cell.angle_gamma   90.00
#
_symmetry.space_group_name_H-M   'P 1'
#
loop_
_entity.id
_entity.type
_entity.pdbx_description
1 polymer ?
#
loop_
_entity_poly.entity_id
_entity_poly.type
_entity_poly.pdbx_seq_one_letter_code
_entity_poly.pdbx_strand_id
1 'polypeptide(L)' 'MSDKSRRSFLFGITVILVFCSFAAVDANRYMWIFISICAFMLLLVDLLFFGVDKFNYDPFYSNWEKKNIQDS' A
#
# COMPACT_ATOMS: atom_id res chain seq x y z
N MET A 1 8.81 -7.27 10.65
CA MET A 1 7.73 -7.90 9.86
C MET A 1 8.18 -7.90 8.42
N SER A 2 8.27 -9.05 7.74
CA SER A 2 8.69 -9.10 6.33
C SER A 2 7.74 -8.27 5.45
N ASP A 3 8.22 -7.57 4.42
CA ASP A 3 7.38 -6.71 3.57
C ASP A 3 6.21 -7.45 2.93
N LYS A 4 6.42 -8.73 2.58
CA LYS A 4 5.35 -9.62 2.11
C LYS A 4 4.26 -9.81 3.17
N SER A 5 4.65 -9.96 4.43
CA SER A 5 3.73 -10.07 5.56
C SER A 5 2.98 -8.74 5.81
N ARG A 6 3.65 -7.59 5.71
CA ARG A 6 3.02 -6.26 5.83
C ARG A 6 1.99 -6.03 4.72
N ARG A 7 2.34 -6.31 3.46
CA ARG A 7 1.44 -6.16 2.30
C ARG A 7 0.23 -7.08 2.38
N SER A 8 0.44 -8.36 2.68
CA SER A 8 -0.68 -9.30 2.86
C SER A 8 -1.60 -8.88 4.00
N PHE A 9 -1.05 -8.33 5.09
CA PHE A 9 -1.84 -7.79 6.19
C PHE A 9 -2.66 -6.57 5.79
N LEU A 10 -2.04 -5.56 5.16
CA LEU A 10 -2.73 -4.36 4.68
C LEU A 10 -3.82 -4.70 3.66
N PHE A 11 -3.54 -5.63 2.74
CA PHE A 11 -4.53 -6.13 1.78
C PHE A 11 -5.69 -6.81 2.50
N GLY A 12 -5.41 -7.70 3.45
CA GLY A 12 -6.43 -8.39 4.25
C GLY A 12 -7.34 -7.42 5.00
N ILE A 13 -6.76 -6.42 5.68
CA ILE A 13 -7.53 -5.37 6.36
C ILE A 13 -8.39 -4.58 5.39
N THR A 14 -7.83 -4.18 4.24
CA THR A 14 -8.57 -3.42 3.23
C THR A 14 -9.79 -4.20 2.74
N VAL A 15 -9.63 -5.49 2.46
CA VAL A 15 -10.74 -6.37 2.05
C VAL A 15 -11.81 -6.45 3.15
N ILE A 16 -11.40 -6.66 4.41
CA ILE A 16 -12.33 -6.73 5.54
C ILE A 16 -13.13 -5.42 5.69
N LEU A 17 -12.46 -4.27 5.62
CA LEU A 17 -13.11 -2.97 5.73
C LEU A 17 -14.14 -2.73 4.61
N VAL A 18 -13.82 -3.14 3.39
CA VAL A 18 -14.76 -3.09 2.27
C VAL A 18 -15.98 -3.96 2.58
N PHE A 19 -15.81 -5.19 3.05
CA PHE A 19 -16.95 -6.03 3.46
C PHE A 19 -17.78 -5.39 4.59
N CYS A 20 -17.12 -4.82 5.61
CA CYS A 20 -17.80 -4.11 6.69
C CYS A 20 -18.62 -2.92 6.17
N SER A 21 -18.17 -2.25 5.12
CA SER A 21 -18.91 -1.13 4.52
C SER A 21 -20.23 -1.56 3.84
N PHE A 22 -20.26 -2.77 3.27
CA PHE A 22 -21.49 -3.34 2.70
C PHE A 22 -22.41 -3.90 3.78
N ALA A 23 -21.84 -4.49 4.85
CA ALA A 23 -22.59 -5.08 5.96
C ALA A 23 -23.14 -4.05 6.96
N ALA A 24 -22.59 -2.83 6.98
CA ALA A 24 -23.01 -1.78 7.90
C ALA A 24 -24.40 -1.21 7.57
N VAL A 25 -25.12 -0.84 8.63
CA VAL A 25 -26.39 -0.08 8.55
C VAL A 25 -26.14 1.27 7.90
N ASP A 26 -27.12 1.78 7.13
CA ASP A 26 -26.98 2.97 6.28
C ASP A 26 -26.40 4.20 7.00
N ALA A 27 -26.73 4.40 8.28
CA ALA A 27 -26.22 5.52 9.09
C ALA A 27 -24.68 5.55 9.22
N ASN A 28 -24.03 4.37 9.20
CA ASN A 28 -22.59 4.24 9.38
C ASN A 28 -21.87 3.80 8.10
N ARG A 29 -22.59 3.48 7.02
CA ARG A 29 -22.02 2.98 5.77
C ARG A 29 -20.92 3.90 5.23
N TYR A 30 -21.19 5.22 5.20
CA TYR A 30 -20.22 6.19 4.68
C TYR A 30 -18.92 6.27 5.49
N MET A 31 -18.99 6.07 6.82
CA MET A 31 -17.81 6.01 7.67
C MET A 31 -16.91 4.82 7.27
N TRP A 32 -17.50 3.64 7.08
CA TRP A 32 -16.75 2.45 6.68
C TRP A 32 -16.19 2.52 5.27
N ILE A 33 -16.92 3.14 4.33
CA ILE A 33 -16.41 3.41 2.98
C ILE A 33 -15.18 4.32 3.05
N PHE A 34 -15.25 5.41 3.81
CA PHE A 34 -14.14 6.35 3.96
C PHE A 34 -12.90 5.67 4.56
N ILE A 35 -13.07 4.88 5.62
CA ILE A 35 -11.97 4.12 6.24
C ILE A 35 -11.35 3.13 5.24
N SER A 36 -12.17 2.47 4.42
CA SER A 36 -11.70 1.55 3.38
C SER A 36 -10.84 2.27 2.33
N ILE A 37 -11.24 3.48 1.92
CA ILE A 37 -10.47 4.30 0.98
C ILE A 37 -9.12 4.70 1.58
N CYS A 38 -9.10 5.13 2.84
CA CYS A 38 -7.85 5.48 3.52
C CYS A 38 -6.89 4.27 3.63
N ALA A 39 -7.42 3.09 3.99
CA ALA A 39 -6.62 1.86 4.03
C ALA A 39 -6.09 1.47 2.65
N PHE A 40 -6.90 1.63 1.61
CA PHE A 40 -6.49 1.38 0.23
C PHE A 40 -5.39 2.35 -0.24
N MET A 41 -5.46 3.63 0.11
CA MET A 41 -4.40 4.60 -0.20
C MET A 41 -3.07 4.21 0.48
N LEU A 42 -3.12 3.75 1.73
CA LEU A 42 -1.91 3.26 2.41
C LEU A 42 -1.33 2.03 1.72
N LEU A 43 -2.18 1.11 1.25
CA LEU A 43 -1.74 -0.05 0.47
C LEU A 43 -1.09 0.38 -0.85
N LEU A 44 -1.64 1.37 -1.56
CA LEU A 44 -1.05 1.91 -2.79
C LEU A 44 0.33 2.53 -2.51
N VAL A 45 0.45 3.32 -1.45
CA VAL A 45 1.74 3.89 -1.04
C VAL A 45 2.75 2.79 -0.73
N ASP A 46 2.34 1.72 -0.04
CA ASP A 46 3.22 0.59 0.25
C ASP A 46 3.69 -0.14 -1.03
N LEU A 47 2.77 -0.36 -1.98
CA LEU A 47 3.07 -1.00 -3.25
C LEU A 47 4.02 -0.18 -4.12
N LEU A 48 3.80 1.14 -4.19
CA LEU A 48 4.54 2.04 -5.05
C LEU A 48 5.92 2.40 -4.48
N PHE A 49 6.00 2.62 -3.16
CA PHE A 49 7.18 3.25 -2.57
C PHE A 49 8.01 2.33 -1.69
N PHE A 50 7.51 1.18 -1.23
CA PHE A 50 8.26 0.32 -0.30
C PHE A 50 8.59 -1.04 -0.95
N GLY A 51 9.82 -1.22 -1.45
CA GLY A 51 10.33 -2.49 -1.96
C GLY A 51 10.91 -3.39 -0.85
N VAL A 52 11.39 -4.59 -1.24
CA VAL A 52 11.90 -5.64 -0.31
C VAL A 52 13.06 -5.16 0.58
N ASP A 53 13.85 -4.18 0.13
CA ASP A 53 15.00 -3.68 0.92
C ASP A 53 15.17 -2.15 0.89
N LYS A 54 14.36 -1.40 0.12
CA LYS A 54 14.55 0.06 -0.07
C LYS A 54 13.24 0.80 -0.33
N PHE A 55 13.19 2.04 0.17
CA PHE A 55 12.24 3.04 -0.31
C PHE A 55 12.55 3.31 -1.79
N ASN A 56 11.63 2.97 -2.69
CA ASN A 56 11.80 3.04 -4.14
C ASN A 56 11.66 4.47 -4.70
N TYR A 57 11.44 5.46 -3.85
CA TYR A 57 11.43 6.85 -4.29
C TYR A 57 12.85 7.38 -4.42
N ASP A 58 13.29 7.55 -5.66
CA ASP A 58 14.56 8.17 -6.00
C ASP A 58 14.33 9.42 -6.84
N PRO A 59 14.14 10.60 -6.21
CA PRO A 59 13.82 11.82 -6.92
C PRO A 59 14.94 12.29 -7.87
N PHE A 60 16.16 11.76 -7.73
CA PHE A 60 17.32 12.13 -8.53
C PHE A 60 17.86 10.98 -9.40
N TYR A 61 17.13 9.86 -9.49
CA TYR A 61 17.51 8.67 -10.29
C TYR A 61 18.91 8.08 -10.01
N SER A 62 19.54 8.47 -8.92
CA SER A 62 20.92 8.08 -8.56
C SER A 62 21.14 6.57 -8.42
N ASN A 63 20.13 5.82 -7.98
CA ASN A 63 20.15 4.37 -7.86
C ASN A 63 19.94 3.67 -9.22
N TRP A 64 19.19 4.29 -10.13
CA TRP A 64 19.04 3.82 -11.50
C TRP A 64 20.36 4.00 -12.26
N GLU A 65 20.98 5.17 -12.14
CA GLU A 65 22.27 5.49 -12.76
C GLU A 65 23.36 4.49 -12.32
N LYS A 66 23.50 4.27 -11.01
CA LYS A 66 24.46 3.30 -10.46
C LYS A 66 24.24 1.87 -10.99
N LYS A 67 22.99 1.43 -11.14
CA LYS A 67 22.69 0.10 -11.70
C LYS A 67 23.12 -0.03 -13.15
N ASN A 68 22.83 0.97 -13.99
CA ASN A 68 23.11 0.89 -15.43
C ASN A 68 24.60 1.10 -15.75
N ILE A 69 25.34 1.84 -14.92
CA ILE A 69 26.79 2.01 -15.09
C ILE A 69 27.55 0.74 -14.68
N GLN A 70 27.06 0.00 -13.69
CA GLN A 70 27.71 -1.21 -13.18
C GLN A 70 27.53 -2.43 -14.09
N ASP A 71 26.52 -2.40 -14.97
CA ASP A 71 26.25 -3.42 -15.99
C ASP A 71 26.91 -3.10 -17.37
N SER A 72 27.73 -2.05 -17.45
CA SER A 72 28.52 -1.68 -18.65
C SER A 72 30.01 -1.92 -18.47
#